data_AF-A0A661JB65-F1
#
_entry.id   AF-A0A661JB65-F1
#
_cell.length_a   1.000
_cell.length_b   1.000
_cell.length_c   1.000
_cell.angle_alpha   90.00
_cell.angle_beta   90.00
_cell.angle_gamma   90.00
#
_symmetry.space_group_name_H-M   'P 1'
#
loop_
_entity.id
_entity.type
_entity.pdbx_description
1 polymer ?
#
loop_
_entity_poly.entity_id
_entity_poly.type
_entity_poly.pdbx_seq_one_letter_code
_entity_poly.pdbx_strand_id
1 'polypeptide(L)'
;MPFLSYQSSVEKGIESAGRLIKRGAEAVKIEGGEEVAPLIEKLVRHGIPVMGHLGMTPQYIHSFGGYRLQAKSARAKRKILEDARILEEAGVFSIVLELIPLEVAKEVTEKVNIPTIGIGAGPFTDGQILVFHDIMGLYPEFKPKFAKVYRDLFTEAVSGLKEFIMEVKEGQFPDEEHSFRLKK
;
A
#
# COMPACT_ATOMS: atom_id res chain seq x y z
N MET A 1 7.82 -3.89 -4.08
CA MET A 1 8.75 -3.79 -5.21
C MET A 1 7.98 -3.24 -6.40
N PRO A 2 8.52 -2.24 -7.13
CA PRO A 2 7.82 -1.61 -8.25
C PRO A 2 7.58 -2.56 -9.43
N PHE A 3 6.65 -2.17 -10.31
CA PHE A 3 6.38 -2.87 -11.56
C PHE A 3 7.65 -3.06 -12.40
N LEU A 4 7.79 -4.23 -13.00
CA LEU A 4 8.92 -4.71 -13.82
C LEU A 4 10.28 -4.76 -13.09
N SER A 5 10.35 -4.45 -11.79
CA SER A 5 11.59 -4.56 -11.02
C SER A 5 11.94 -5.99 -10.59
N TYR A 6 10.97 -6.91 -10.66
CA TYR A 6 11.12 -8.29 -10.20
C TYR A 6 10.50 -9.36 -11.12
N GLN A 7 9.61 -8.97 -12.03
CA GLN A 7 8.87 -9.88 -12.89
C GLN A 7 9.72 -10.43 -14.05
N SER A 8 10.78 -9.72 -14.46
CA SER A 8 11.55 -10.07 -15.67
C SER A 8 12.43 -11.31 -15.48
N SER A 9 13.02 -11.48 -14.29
CA SER A 9 13.73 -12.69 -13.89
C SER A 9 13.93 -12.73 -12.37
N VAL A 10 14.21 -13.92 -11.84
CA VAL A 10 14.52 -14.11 -10.41
C VAL A 10 15.76 -13.30 -10.01
N GLU A 11 16.81 -13.32 -10.83
CA GLU A 11 18.06 -12.60 -10.58
C GLU A 11 17.81 -11.09 -10.49
N LYS A 12 16.96 -10.56 -11.37
CA LYS A 12 16.59 -9.15 -11.34
C LYS A 12 15.80 -8.80 -10.09
N GLY A 13 14.86 -9.67 -9.68
CA GLY A 13 14.12 -9.53 -8.44
C GLY A 13 15.04 -9.50 -7.21
N ILE A 14 16.02 -10.39 -7.15
CA ILE A 14 17.01 -10.43 -6.06
C ILE A 14 17.84 -9.13 -6.02
N GLU A 15 18.35 -8.68 -7.16
CA GLU A 15 19.12 -7.43 -7.24
C GLU A 15 18.29 -6.23 -6.77
N SER A 16 17.06 -6.11 -7.28
CA SER A 16 16.14 -5.03 -6.92
C SER A 16 15.77 -5.05 -5.45
N ALA A 17 15.51 -6.22 -4.87
CA ALA A 17 15.22 -6.36 -3.44
C ALA A 17 16.44 -5.95 -2.61
N GLY A 18 17.64 -6.44 -2.94
CA GLY A 18 18.88 -6.07 -2.26
C GLY A 18 19.17 -4.56 -2.31
N ARG A 19 18.82 -3.87 -3.40
CA ARG A 19 18.93 -2.40 -3.49
C ARG A 19 18.01 -1.67 -2.52
N LEU A 20 16.81 -2.19 -2.26
CA LEU A 20 15.87 -1.62 -1.28
C LEU A 20 16.37 -1.86 0.14
N ILE A 21 16.81 -3.08 0.45
CA ILE A 21 17.31 -3.43 1.79
C ILE A 21 18.54 -2.57 2.16
N LYS A 22 19.49 -2.40 1.23
CA LYS A 22 20.66 -1.53 1.43
C LYS A 22 20.33 -0.05 1.65
N ARG A 23 19.09 0.37 1.40
CA ARG A 23 18.58 1.74 1.60
C ARG A 23 17.71 1.88 2.84
N GLY A 24 17.70 0.87 3.72
CA GLY A 24 17.03 0.92 5.01
C GLY A 24 15.64 0.27 5.04
N ALA A 25 15.20 -0.38 3.95
CA ALA A 25 14.04 -1.25 4.04
C ALA A 25 14.41 -2.52 4.81
N GLU A 26 13.54 -2.97 5.71
CA GLU A 26 13.74 -4.24 6.46
C GLU A 26 13.08 -5.43 5.77
N ALA A 27 12.17 -5.16 4.82
CA ALA A 27 11.42 -6.15 4.07
C ALA A 27 11.03 -5.60 2.69
N VAL A 28 10.57 -6.49 1.81
CA VAL A 28 9.99 -6.11 0.52
C VAL A 28 8.59 -6.68 0.35
N LYS A 29 7.69 -5.92 -0.30
CA LYS A 29 6.35 -6.40 -0.70
C LYS A 29 6.33 -6.81 -2.17
N ILE A 30 5.77 -7.96 -2.54
CA ILE A 30 5.68 -8.44 -3.92
C ILE A 30 4.21 -8.71 -4.28
N GLU A 31 3.79 -8.24 -5.45
CA GLU A 31 2.46 -8.50 -6.01
C GLU A 31 2.49 -9.73 -6.92
N GLY A 32 1.54 -10.64 -6.73
CA GLY A 32 1.42 -11.87 -7.51
C GLY A 32 1.14 -13.09 -6.63
N GLY A 33 0.68 -14.17 -7.26
CA GLY A 33 0.42 -15.46 -6.62
C GLY A 33 1.52 -16.48 -6.89
N GLU A 34 1.12 -17.68 -7.30
CA GLU A 34 2.01 -18.77 -7.70
C GLU A 34 3.20 -18.33 -8.58
N GLU A 35 2.99 -17.42 -9.53
CA GLU A 35 3.99 -16.99 -10.49
C GLU A 35 5.20 -16.26 -9.87
N VAL A 36 5.08 -15.70 -8.66
CA VAL A 36 6.18 -15.03 -7.96
C VAL A 36 6.82 -15.90 -6.87
N ALA A 37 6.25 -17.06 -6.57
CA ALA A 37 6.73 -17.95 -5.51
C ALA A 37 8.21 -18.35 -5.66
N PRO A 38 8.74 -18.66 -6.87
CA PRO A 38 10.16 -18.99 -7.04
C PRO A 38 11.11 -17.86 -6.63
N LEU A 39 10.72 -16.61 -6.88
CA LEU A 39 11.50 -15.44 -6.45
C LEU A 39 11.44 -15.28 -4.93
N ILE A 40 10.25 -15.42 -4.35
CA ILE A 40 10.02 -15.28 -2.90
C ILE A 40 10.88 -16.29 -2.14
N GLU A 41 10.85 -17.57 -2.53
CA GLU A 41 11.64 -18.63 -1.90
C GLU A 41 13.14 -18.29 -1.93
N LYS A 42 13.64 -17.72 -3.04
CA LYS A 42 15.03 -17.29 -3.15
C LYS A 42 15.32 -16.10 -2.24
N LEU A 43 14.49 -15.07 -2.22
CA LEU A 43 14.67 -13.89 -1.36
C LEU A 43 14.71 -14.27 0.12
N VAL A 44 13.76 -15.09 0.56
CA VAL A 44 13.68 -15.58 1.94
C VAL A 44 14.93 -16.39 2.30
N ARG A 45 15.41 -17.27 1.42
CA ARG A 45 16.69 -17.99 1.61
C ARG A 45 17.92 -17.08 1.72
N HIS A 46 17.88 -15.89 1.11
CA HIS A 46 18.94 -14.88 1.22
C HIS A 46 18.76 -13.97 2.46
N GLY A 47 17.80 -14.28 3.34
CA GLY A 47 17.52 -13.52 4.54
C GLY A 47 16.76 -12.22 4.30
N ILE A 48 16.10 -12.06 3.15
CA ILE A 48 15.25 -10.90 2.85
C ILE A 48 13.79 -11.26 3.18
N PRO A 49 13.18 -10.65 4.21
CA PRO A 49 11.77 -10.87 4.53
C PRO A 49 10.87 -10.36 3.39
N VAL A 50 9.87 -11.17 3.03
CA VAL A 50 8.92 -10.83 1.97
C VAL A 50 7.49 -10.81 2.50
N MET A 51 6.76 -9.73 2.18
CA MET A 51 5.32 -9.65 2.32
C MET A 51 4.66 -9.93 0.97
N GLY A 52 3.77 -10.92 0.91
CA GLY A 52 2.96 -11.20 -0.27
C GLY A 52 1.86 -10.15 -0.46
N HIS A 53 1.29 -10.08 -1.68
CA HIS A 53 0.15 -9.23 -1.96
C HIS A 53 -0.76 -9.88 -2.99
N LEU A 54 -1.98 -10.24 -2.57
CA LEU A 54 -3.02 -10.90 -3.35
C LEU A 54 -4.29 -10.06 -3.43
N GLY A 55 -5.18 -10.43 -4.36
CA GLY A 55 -6.40 -9.69 -4.65
C GLY A 55 -6.17 -8.72 -5.80
N MET A 56 -6.63 -7.48 -5.64
CA MET A 56 -6.37 -6.41 -6.61
C MET A 56 -4.93 -5.93 -6.45
N THR A 57 -4.04 -6.39 -7.32
CA THR A 57 -2.63 -5.97 -7.38
C THR A 57 -2.48 -4.79 -8.35
N PRO A 58 -2.28 -3.54 -7.88
CA PRO A 58 -2.33 -2.35 -8.74
C PRO A 58 -1.33 -2.34 -9.91
N GLN A 59 -0.22 -3.08 -9.82
CA GLN A 59 0.73 -3.22 -10.94
C GLN A 59 0.12 -3.90 -12.17
N TYR A 60 -0.99 -4.61 -11.99
CA TYR A 60 -1.76 -5.31 -13.03
C TYR A 60 -3.06 -4.57 -13.39
N ILE A 61 -3.16 -3.26 -13.08
CA ILE A 61 -4.39 -2.46 -13.29
C ILE A 61 -4.96 -2.56 -14.70
N HIS A 62 -4.11 -2.60 -15.73
CA HIS A 62 -4.56 -2.72 -17.12
C HIS A 62 -5.11 -4.11 -17.43
N SER A 63 -4.50 -5.17 -16.88
CA SER A 63 -5.01 -6.54 -16.99
C SER A 63 -6.37 -6.70 -16.31
N PHE A 64 -6.62 -5.97 -15.23
CA PHE A 64 -7.90 -5.95 -14.54
C PHE A 64 -8.94 -5.01 -15.17
N GLY A 65 -8.53 -4.10 -16.06
CA GLY A 65 -9.40 -3.07 -16.61
C GLY A 65 -9.83 -2.03 -15.57
N GLY A 66 -8.90 -1.62 -14.70
CA GLY A 66 -9.09 -0.65 -13.61
C GLY A 66 -9.11 -1.27 -12.22
N TYR A 67 -9.39 -0.44 -11.21
CA TYR A 67 -9.57 -0.88 -9.82
C TYR A 67 -10.89 -1.65 -9.66
N ARG A 68 -10.82 -2.98 -9.81
CA ARG A 68 -11.99 -3.86 -9.74
C ARG A 68 -11.87 -4.82 -8.57
N LEU A 69 -12.98 -5.04 -7.87
CA LEU A 69 -13.11 -6.06 -6.85
C LEU A 69 -12.78 -7.45 -7.42
N GLN A 70 -11.85 -8.15 -6.79
CA GLN A 70 -11.39 -9.49 -7.18
C GLN A 70 -12.18 -10.60 -6.46
N ALA A 71 -11.88 -11.87 -6.75
CA ALA A 71 -12.48 -13.04 -6.10
C ALA A 71 -14.03 -13.12 -6.16
N LYS A 72 -14.64 -12.55 -7.20
CA LYS A 72 -16.12 -12.52 -7.39
C LYS A 72 -16.77 -13.86 -7.75
N SER A 73 -15.98 -14.85 -8.18
CA SER A 73 -16.48 -16.17 -8.57
C SER A 73 -15.85 -17.26 -7.72
N ALA A 74 -16.51 -18.41 -7.63
CA ALA A 74 -15.96 -19.56 -6.90
C ALA A 74 -14.56 -19.97 -7.40
N ARG A 75 -14.30 -19.84 -8.72
CA ARG A 75 -12.98 -20.10 -9.30
C ARG A 75 -11.95 -19.06 -8.84
N ALA A 76 -12.29 -17.78 -8.90
CA ALA A 76 -11.38 -16.71 -8.48
C ALA A 76 -11.08 -16.76 -6.98
N LYS A 77 -12.10 -17.05 -6.16
CA LYS A 77 -11.94 -17.33 -4.73
C LYS A 77 -10.95 -18.46 -4.46
N ARG A 78 -11.12 -19.60 -5.14
CA ARG A 78 -10.19 -20.75 -5.01
C ARG A 78 -8.76 -20.37 -5.38
N LYS A 79 -8.57 -19.57 -6.44
CA LYS A 79 -7.24 -19.10 -6.84
C LYS A 79 -6.58 -18.26 -5.75
N ILE A 80 -7.30 -17.34 -5.10
CA ILE A 80 -6.76 -16.55 -3.98
C ILE A 80 -6.35 -17.43 -2.79
N LEU A 81 -7.17 -18.42 -2.43
CA LEU A 81 -6.85 -19.35 -1.34
C LEU A 81 -5.61 -20.19 -1.66
N GLU A 82 -5.52 -20.68 -2.89
CA GLU A 82 -4.37 -21.46 -3.36
C GLU A 82 -3.10 -20.61 -3.41
N ASP A 83 -3.19 -19.40 -3.95
CA ASP A 83 -2.06 -18.48 -3.97
C ASP A 83 -1.60 -18.12 -2.56
N ALA A 84 -2.52 -17.88 -1.62
CA ALA A 84 -2.16 -17.58 -0.24
C ALA A 84 -1.35 -18.71 0.40
N ARG A 85 -1.77 -19.97 0.18
CA ARG A 85 -1.03 -21.17 0.61
C ARG A 85 0.34 -21.26 -0.05
N ILE A 86 0.41 -21.06 -1.37
CA ILE A 86 1.68 -21.13 -2.12
C ILE A 86 2.66 -20.05 -1.64
N LEU A 87 2.18 -18.83 -1.38
CA LEU A 87 3.02 -17.75 -0.88
C LEU A 87 3.51 -18.03 0.55
N GLU A 88 2.65 -18.56 1.42
CA GLU A 88 3.02 -19.01 2.76
C GLU A 88 4.12 -20.08 2.70
N GLU A 89 3.95 -21.09 1.85
CA GLU A 89 4.96 -22.15 1.64
C GLU A 89 6.28 -21.62 1.07
N ALA A 90 6.22 -20.58 0.23
CA ALA A 90 7.42 -19.89 -0.26
C ALA A 90 8.14 -19.07 0.84
N GLY A 91 7.50 -18.87 1.99
CA GLY A 91 8.09 -18.27 3.18
C GLY A 91 7.81 -16.77 3.37
N VAL A 92 6.73 -16.24 2.79
CA VAL A 92 6.33 -14.86 3.13
C VAL A 92 5.98 -14.76 4.61
N PHE A 93 6.33 -13.65 5.26
CA PHE A 93 6.01 -13.45 6.68
C PHE A 93 4.60 -12.90 6.91
N SER A 94 3.96 -12.37 5.86
CA SER A 94 2.62 -11.77 5.88
C SER A 94 2.08 -11.61 4.46
N ILE A 95 0.76 -11.49 4.31
CA ILE A 95 0.09 -11.26 3.02
C ILE A 95 -0.85 -10.06 3.11
N VAL A 96 -0.70 -9.09 2.20
CA VAL A 96 -1.73 -8.07 1.95
C VAL A 96 -2.87 -8.67 1.12
N LEU A 97 -4.11 -8.41 1.54
CA LEU A 97 -5.32 -8.74 0.81
C LEU A 97 -6.02 -7.44 0.38
N GLU A 98 -6.02 -7.15 -0.92
CA GLU A 98 -6.56 -5.89 -1.46
C GLU A 98 -7.84 -6.11 -2.26
N LEU A 99 -8.88 -5.34 -1.94
CA LEU A 99 -10.13 -5.23 -2.70
C LEU A 99 -10.75 -6.61 -3.06
N ILE A 100 -10.95 -7.44 -2.05
CA ILE A 100 -11.64 -8.74 -2.12
C ILE A 100 -12.86 -8.77 -1.17
N PRO A 101 -13.85 -9.67 -1.40
CA PRO A 101 -14.96 -9.84 -0.46
C PRO A 101 -14.48 -10.24 0.93
N LEU A 102 -15.14 -9.70 1.96
CA LEU A 102 -14.77 -9.91 3.37
C LEU A 102 -14.81 -11.39 3.78
N GLU A 103 -15.69 -12.19 3.19
CA GLU A 103 -15.79 -13.62 3.44
C GLU A 103 -14.59 -14.38 2.87
N VAL A 104 -14.05 -13.91 1.73
CA VAL A 104 -12.83 -14.48 1.14
C VAL A 104 -11.62 -14.12 1.99
N ALA A 105 -11.53 -12.86 2.42
CA ALA A 105 -10.45 -12.41 3.29
C ALA A 105 -10.44 -13.19 4.61
N LYS A 106 -11.61 -13.33 5.25
CA LYS A 106 -11.77 -14.14 6.46
C LYS A 106 -11.28 -15.56 6.27
N GLU A 107 -11.70 -16.23 5.20
CA GLU A 107 -11.30 -17.62 4.94
C GLU A 107 -9.79 -17.75 4.67
N VAL A 108 -9.16 -16.76 4.02
CA VAL A 108 -7.70 -16.73 3.87
C VAL A 108 -7.04 -16.60 5.23
N THR A 109 -7.42 -15.61 6.04
CA THR A 109 -6.87 -15.38 7.38
C THR A 109 -6.98 -16.61 8.29
N GLU A 110 -8.10 -17.32 8.24
CA GLU A 110 -8.32 -18.54 9.05
C GLU A 110 -7.50 -19.74 8.58
N LYS A 111 -6.95 -19.73 7.36
CA LYS A 111 -6.25 -20.88 6.76
C LYS A 111 -4.74 -20.75 6.72
N VAL A 112 -4.20 -19.54 6.65
CA VAL A 112 -2.76 -19.30 6.70
C VAL A 112 -2.30 -19.09 8.15
N ASN A 113 -1.05 -19.44 8.47
CA ASN A 113 -0.48 -19.29 9.80
C ASN A 113 0.31 -17.98 9.98
N ILE A 114 0.28 -17.12 8.96
CA ILE A 114 0.97 -15.83 8.92
C ILE A 114 -0.03 -14.67 8.95
N PRO A 115 0.33 -13.50 9.48
CA PRO A 115 -0.57 -12.36 9.53
C PRO A 115 -1.06 -11.91 8.14
N THR A 116 -2.36 -11.65 8.03
CA THR A 116 -2.96 -10.99 6.86
C THR A 116 -3.23 -9.52 7.13
N ILE A 117 -2.99 -8.67 6.13
CA ILE A 117 -3.20 -7.21 6.22
C ILE A 117 -4.24 -6.79 5.18
N GLY A 118 -5.39 -6.29 5.63
CA GLY A 118 -6.48 -5.90 4.75
C GLY A 118 -6.40 -4.46 4.25
N ILE A 119 -6.77 -4.25 2.99
CA ILE A 119 -7.14 -2.95 2.43
C ILE A 119 -8.34 -3.12 1.51
N GLY A 120 -9.52 -2.68 1.97
CA GLY A 120 -10.77 -3.00 1.29
C GLY A 120 -11.12 -4.50 1.27
N ALA A 121 -10.66 -5.24 2.29
CA ALA A 121 -10.89 -6.67 2.48
C ALA A 121 -11.75 -6.99 3.72
N GLY A 122 -12.38 -5.99 4.33
CA GLY A 122 -13.18 -6.14 5.54
C GLY A 122 -12.35 -6.29 6.82
N PRO A 123 -13.01 -6.51 7.97
CA PRO A 123 -12.39 -6.44 9.29
C PRO A 123 -11.74 -7.75 9.77
N PHE A 124 -11.81 -8.83 8.98
CA PHE A 124 -11.39 -10.18 9.39
C PHE A 124 -9.94 -10.52 9.03
N THR A 125 -9.13 -9.49 8.77
CA THR A 125 -7.67 -9.63 8.60
C THR A 125 -7.00 -9.20 9.90
N ASP A 126 -5.79 -9.70 10.16
CA ASP A 126 -5.08 -9.47 11.43
C ASP A 126 -4.63 -8.02 11.61
N GLY A 127 -4.46 -7.29 10.50
CA GLY A 127 -4.15 -5.88 10.48
C GLY A 127 -4.81 -5.16 9.32
N GLN A 128 -4.64 -3.84 9.27
CA GLN A 128 -5.19 -2.98 8.22
C GLN A 128 -4.11 -2.04 7.68
N ILE A 129 -4.19 -1.73 6.39
CA ILE A 129 -3.37 -0.72 5.74
C ILE A 129 -4.26 0.23 4.93
N LEU A 130 -3.94 1.51 4.96
CA LEU A 130 -4.57 2.53 4.13
C LEU A 130 -3.50 3.52 3.66
N VAL A 131 -3.75 4.17 2.53
CA VAL A 131 -2.88 5.24 2.03
C VAL A 131 -3.10 6.48 2.87
N PHE A 132 -2.02 7.04 3.43
CA PHE A 132 -2.04 8.23 4.29
C PHE A 132 -2.85 9.39 3.67
N HIS A 133 -2.62 9.68 2.39
CA HIS A 133 -3.27 10.79 1.69
C HIS A 133 -4.79 10.63 1.62
N ASP A 134 -5.29 9.40 1.49
CA ASP A 134 -6.73 9.11 1.42
C ASP A 134 -7.38 9.34 2.78
N ILE A 135 -6.74 8.87 3.86
CA ILE A 135 -7.30 8.99 5.21
C ILE A 135 -7.17 10.41 5.79
N MET A 136 -6.21 11.19 5.30
CA MET A 136 -6.02 12.59 5.69
C MET A 136 -6.69 13.59 4.74
N GLY A 137 -7.43 13.12 3.74
CA GLY A 137 -8.23 13.97 2.86
C GLY A 137 -7.39 14.97 2.05
N LEU A 138 -6.19 14.57 1.62
CA LEU A 138 -5.29 15.43 0.84
C LEU A 138 -5.66 15.51 -0.65
N TYR A 139 -6.39 14.50 -1.16
CA TYR A 139 -6.89 14.47 -2.53
C TYR A 139 -8.43 14.56 -2.52
N PRO A 140 -9.01 15.74 -2.79
CA PRO A 140 -10.46 15.93 -2.68
C PRO A 140 -11.26 15.20 -3.78
N GLU A 141 -10.66 15.02 -4.96
CA GLU A 141 -11.33 14.46 -6.14
C GLU A 141 -11.42 12.93 -6.14
N PHE A 142 -10.57 12.25 -5.35
CA PHE A 142 -10.50 10.80 -5.33
C PHE A 142 -10.66 10.26 -3.91
N LYS A 143 -11.72 9.50 -3.70
CA LYS A 143 -12.03 8.86 -2.41
C LYS A 143 -12.35 7.39 -2.63
N PRO A 144 -11.41 6.46 -2.36
CA PRO A 144 -11.70 5.04 -2.44
C PRO A 144 -12.83 4.66 -1.50
N LYS A 145 -13.78 3.84 -1.97
CA LYS A 145 -14.95 3.42 -1.17
C LYS A 145 -14.56 2.74 0.16
N PHE A 146 -13.41 2.08 0.20
CA PHE A 146 -12.92 1.38 1.38
C PHE A 146 -12.16 2.27 2.37
N ALA A 147 -11.81 3.50 2.00
CA ALA A 147 -11.05 4.41 2.86
C ALA A 147 -11.99 5.36 3.60
N LYS A 148 -11.89 5.38 4.94
CA LYS A 148 -12.52 6.42 5.75
C LYS A 148 -11.61 7.64 5.79
N VAL A 149 -12.16 8.81 5.46
CA VAL A 149 -11.48 10.09 5.66
C VAL A 149 -11.62 10.48 7.13
N TYR A 150 -10.50 10.67 7.82
CA TYR A 150 -10.45 11.05 9.25
C TYR A 150 -10.24 12.55 9.45
N ARG A 151 -9.54 13.22 8.51
CA ARG A 151 -9.31 14.66 8.47
C ARG A 151 -9.38 15.16 7.02
N ASP A 152 -9.69 16.44 6.84
CA ASP A 152 -9.69 17.13 5.54
C ASP A 152 -8.56 18.16 5.51
N LEU A 153 -7.32 17.67 5.33
CA LEU A 153 -6.16 18.55 5.30
C LEU A 153 -6.09 19.41 4.04
N PHE A 154 -6.77 19.02 2.96
CA PHE A 154 -6.83 19.84 1.75
C PHE A 154 -7.56 21.16 2.04
N THR A 155 -8.76 21.09 2.63
CA THR A 155 -9.55 22.28 2.94
C THR A 155 -8.83 23.19 3.94
N GLU A 156 -8.25 22.61 5.00
CA GLU A 156 -7.47 23.36 6.01
C GLU A 156 -6.25 24.05 5.39
N ALA A 157 -5.47 23.35 4.57
CA ALA A 157 -4.31 23.93 3.90
C ALA A 157 -4.70 25.07 2.95
N VAL A 158 -5.77 24.89 2.16
CA VAL A 158 -6.28 25.95 1.27
C VAL A 158 -6.76 27.16 2.07
N SER A 159 -7.39 26.95 3.21
CA SER A 159 -7.83 28.03 4.10
C SER A 159 -6.64 28.84 4.61
N GLY A 160 -5.63 28.18 5.21
CA GLY A 160 -4.44 28.86 5.73
C GLY A 160 -3.65 29.59 4.65
N LEU A 161 -3.56 29.03 3.45
CA LEU A 161 -2.93 29.71 2.31
C LEU A 161 -3.71 30.96 1.88
N LYS A 162 -5.04 30.94 1.91
CA LYS A 162 -5.87 32.13 1.60
C LYS A 162 -5.70 33.21 2.65
N GLU A 163 -5.65 32.83 3.92
CA GLU A 163 -5.40 33.74 5.05
C GLU A 163 -4.04 34.42 4.92
N PHE A 164 -2.98 33.64 4.70
CA PHE A 164 -1.64 34.18 4.41
C PHE A 164 -1.64 35.17 3.24
N ILE A 165 -2.29 34.83 2.12
CA ILE A 165 -2.39 35.72 0.95
C ILE A 165 -3.12 37.03 1.31
N MET A 166 -4.16 36.97 2.13
CA MET A 166 -4.90 38.14 2.59
C MET A 166 -4.00 39.04 3.44
N GLU A 167 -3.35 38.47 4.47
CA GLU A 167 -2.51 39.21 5.40
C GLU A 167 -1.34 39.91 4.69
N VAL A 168 -0.72 39.24 3.71
CA VAL A 168 0.33 39.85 2.88
C VAL A 168 -0.21 41.02 2.05
N LYS A 169 -1.40 40.87 1.44
CA LYS A 169 -2.00 41.92 0.61
C LYS A 169 -2.45 43.12 1.42
N GLU A 170 -2.87 42.90 2.66
CA GLU A 170 -3.32 43.94 3.58
C GLU A 170 -2.17 44.54 4.41
N GLY A 171 -0.96 43.99 4.28
CA GLY A 171 0.22 44.43 5.03
C GLY A 171 0.17 44.05 6.52
N GLN A 172 -0.65 43.07 6.89
CA GLN A 172 -0.69 42.50 8.24
C GLN A 172 0.50 41.56 8.50
N PHE A 173 0.97 40.86 7.45
CA PHE A 173 2.15 40.00 7.51
C PHE A 173 3.24 40.44 6.50
N PRO A 174 4.53 40.44 6.88
CA PRO A 174 5.05 40.18 8.23
C PRO A 174 4.80 41.36 9.16
N ASP A 175 4.50 41.06 10.43
CA ASP A 175 4.37 42.04 11.50
C ASP A 175 5.73 42.28 12.21
N GLU A 176 5.71 42.93 13.38
CA GLU A 176 6.92 43.18 14.17
C GLU A 176 7.55 41.91 14.75
N GLU A 177 6.75 40.91 15.16
CA GLU A 177 7.25 39.66 15.73
C GLU A 177 7.98 38.83 14.67
N HIS A 178 7.50 38.90 13.42
CA HIS A 178 8.08 38.20 12.29
C HIS A 178 9.13 39.04 11.53
N SER A 179 9.60 40.16 12.09
CA SER A 179 10.56 41.07 11.47
C SER A 179 11.81 41.32 12.34
N PHE A 180 12.96 41.53 11.69
CA PHE A 180 14.21 41.87 12.37
C PHE A 180 14.54 43.36 12.21
N ARG A 181 15.03 43.99 13.29
CA ARG A 181 15.46 45.39 13.29
C ARG A 181 16.98 45.50 13.16
N LEU A 182 17.44 46.57 12.51
CA LEU A 182 18.86 46.92 12.51
C LEU A 182 19.33 47.16 13.96
N LYS A 183 20.40 46.48 14.36
CA LYS A 183 21.09 46.80 15.61
C LYS A 183 21.75 48.17 15.43
N LYS A 184 21.44 49.11 16.32
CA LYS A 184 22.17 50.37 16.44
C LYS A 184 23.61 50.12 16.86
#